data_AF-E3S879-F1
#
_entry.id   AF-E3S879-F1
#
_cell.length_a   1.000
_cell.length_b   1.000
_cell.length_c   1.000
_cell.angle_alpha   90.00
_cell.angle_beta   90.00
_cell.angle_gamma   90.00
#
_symmetry.space_group_name_H-M   'P 1'
#
loop_
_entity.id
_entity.type
_entity.pdbx_description
1 polymer ?
#
loop_
_entity_poly.entity_id
_entity_poly.type
_entity_poly.pdbx_seq_one_letter_code
_entity_poly.pdbx_strand_id
1 'polypeptide(L)' 'MYANKLQDNWVELLPTAQLAYNSTKFATIRQLPHYANYGYKPVAHRDPKDIESIANIA' A
#
# COMPACT_ATOMS: atom_id res chain seq x y z
N MET A 1 -3.84 28.07 -18.87
CA MET A 1 -3.73 26.77 -18.17
C MET A 1 -4.53 26.88 -16.88
N TYR A 2 -5.66 26.17 -16.78
CA TYR A 2 -6.57 26.26 -15.63
C TYR A 2 -6.17 25.17 -14.63
N ALA A 3 -5.14 25.43 -13.81
CA ALA A 3 -4.83 24.56 -12.68
C ALA A 3 -5.89 24.84 -11.61
N ASN A 4 -6.73 23.85 -11.31
CA ASN A 4 -7.70 23.94 -10.23
C ASN A 4 -6.92 24.01 -8.90
N LYS A 5 -6.89 25.18 -8.25
CA LYS A 5 -6.18 25.42 -6.99
C LYS A 5 -6.60 24.49 -5.85
N LEU A 6 -7.74 23.81 -5.97
CA LEU A 6 -8.23 22.84 -4.98
C LEU A 6 -7.61 21.44 -5.14
N GLN A 7 -6.77 21.20 -6.13
CA GLN A 7 -6.05 19.94 -6.37
C GLN A 7 -4.56 20.05 -5.98
N ASP A 8 -4.26 20.68 -4.85
CA ASP A 8 -2.89 20.86 -4.34
C ASP A 8 -2.50 19.84 -3.26
N ASN A 9 -3.44 19.03 -2.78
CA ASN A 9 -3.20 17.97 -1.79
C ASN A 9 -2.48 16.71 -2.33
N TRP A 10 -1.85 16.81 -3.51
CA TRP A 10 -1.17 15.68 -4.15
C TRP A 10 -0.10 15.07 -3.25
N VAL A 11 0.64 15.89 -2.49
CA VAL A 11 1.66 15.43 -1.53
C VAL A 11 1.05 14.52 -0.47
N GLU A 12 -0.11 14.88 0.07
CA GLU A 12 -0.81 14.10 1.09
C GLU A 12 -1.39 12.80 0.52
N LEU A 13 -1.74 12.80 -0.77
CA LEU A 13 -2.27 11.62 -1.47
C LEU A 13 -1.18 10.67 -1.98
N LEU A 14 0.09 11.10 -2.07
CA LEU A 14 1.18 10.28 -2.60
C LEU A 14 1.34 8.93 -1.89
N PRO A 15 1.33 8.83 -0.55
CA PRO A 15 1.44 7.54 0.13
C PRO A 15 0.29 6.59 -0.23
N THR A 16 -0.92 7.13 -0.34
CA THR A 16 -2.12 6.37 -0.73
C THR A 16 -2.03 5.88 -2.17
N ALA A 17 -1.55 6.73 -3.09
CA ALA A 17 -1.33 6.35 -4.48
C ALA A 17 -0.27 5.25 -4.61
N GLN A 18 0.84 5.38 -3.88
CA GLN A 18 1.90 4.36 -3.84
C GLN A 18 1.40 3.03 -3.27
N LEU A 19 0.61 3.07 -2.19
CA LEU A 19 -0.01 1.88 -1.62
C LEU A 19 -0.94 1.21 -2.62
N ALA A 20 -1.83 1.97 -3.27
CA ALA A 20 -2.80 1.45 -4.24
C ALA A 20 -2.08 0.81 -5.44
N TYR A 21 -1.05 1.48 -5.97
CA TYR A 21 -0.25 0.99 -7.09
C TYR A 21 0.45 -0.33 -6.75
N ASN A 22 1.15 -0.38 -5.61
CA ASN A 22 1.91 -1.57 -5.20
C ASN A 22 1.03 -2.74 -4.74
N SER A 23 -0.22 -2.47 -4.37
CA SER A 23 -1.19 -3.48 -3.87
C SER A 23 -2.11 -4.03 -4.96
N THR A 24 -2.06 -3.49 -6.18
CA THR A 24 -2.89 -3.94 -7.29
C THR A 24 -2.17 -4.99 -8.12
N LYS A 25 -2.89 -6.02 -8.60
CA LYS A 25 -2.32 -7.01 -9.52
C LYS A 25 -2.02 -6.37 -10.87
N PHE A 26 -0.79 -6.52 -11.33
CA PHE A 26 -0.40 -5.99 -12.64
C PHE A 26 -0.69 -7.01 -13.72
N ALA A 27 -1.18 -6.54 -14.87
CA ALA A 27 -1.56 -7.42 -15.98
C ALA A 27 -0.38 -8.25 -16.51
N THR A 28 0.81 -7.64 -16.61
CA THR A 28 2.01 -8.27 -17.18
C THR A 28 2.59 -9.36 -16.28
N ILE A 29 2.77 -9.08 -14.99
CA ILE A 29 3.38 -10.03 -14.02
C ILE A 29 2.35 -10.91 -13.32
N ARG A 30 1.04 -10.61 -13.48
CA ARG A 30 -0.10 -11.28 -12.82
C ARG A 30 -0.02 -11.35 -11.29
N GLN A 31 0.87 -10.56 -10.69
CA GLN A 31 1.15 -10.48 -9.26
C GLN A 31 1.12 -9.01 -8.80
N LEU A 32 1.11 -8.83 -7.48
CA LEU A 32 1.25 -7.51 -6.87
C LEU A 32 2.73 -7.12 -6.92
N PRO A 33 3.10 -5.90 -7.36
CA PRO A 33 4.49 -5.43 -7.31
C PRO A 33 5.11 -5.59 -5.90
N HIS A 34 4.34 -5.31 -4.85
CA HIS A 34 4.77 -5.53 -3.47
C HIS A 34 5.14 -6.99 -3.18
N TYR A 35 4.33 -7.93 -3.65
CA TYR A 35 4.58 -9.35 -3.44
C TYR A 35 5.82 -9.81 -4.23
N ALA A 36 6.01 -9.33 -5.45
CA ALA A 36 7.19 -9.65 -6.25
C ALA A 36 8.49 -9.15 -5.61
N ASN A 37 8.45 -8.00 -4.93
CA ASN A 37 9.64 -7.41 -4.29
C ASN A 37 9.94 -7.98 -2.90
N TYR A 38 8.91 -8.27 -2.09
CA TYR A 38 9.09 -8.61 -0.67
C TYR A 38 8.65 -10.03 -0.29
N GLY A 39 7.98 -10.76 -1.19
CA GLY A 39 7.53 -12.13 -0.93
C GLY A 39 6.30 -12.27 -0.04
N TYR A 40 5.68 -11.15 0.39
CA TYR A 40 4.44 -11.16 1.17
C TYR A 40 3.42 -10.12 0.66
N LYS A 41 2.14 -10.38 0.92
CA LYS A 41 1.05 -9.46 0.54
C LYS A 41 0.94 -8.33 1.56
N PRO A 42 0.78 -7.07 1.11
CA PRO A 42 0.57 -5.97 2.02
C PRO A 42 -0.74 -6.18 2.78
N VAL A 43 -0.70 -5.99 4.10
CA VAL A 43 -1.87 -6.13 4.98
C VAL A 43 -2.30 -4.72 5.37
N ALA A 44 -3.45 -4.27 4.84
CA ALA A 44 -3.96 -2.91 5.08
C ALA A 44 -4.53 -2.76 6.50
N HIS A 45 -5.00 -3.84 7.10
CA HIS A 45 -5.55 -3.87 8.45
C HIS A 45 -5.10 -5.14 9.15
N ARG A 46 -4.48 -4.99 10.33
CA ARG A 46 -4.18 -6.08 11.25
C ARG A 46 -4.96 -5.84 12.52
N ASP A 47 -5.59 -6.89 13.05
CA ASP A 47 -6.22 -6.79 14.35
C ASP A 47 -5.12 -6.62 15.42
N PRO A 48 -5.32 -5.80 16.46
CA PRO A 48 -4.33 -5.61 17.53
C PRO A 48 -3.89 -6.94 18.17
N LYS A 49 -4.80 -7.92 18.25
CA LYS A 49 -4.53 -9.26 18.76
C LYS A 49 -3.52 -10.04 17.91
N ASP A 50 -3.51 -9.81 16.59
CA ASP A 50 -2.52 -10.42 15.69
C ASP A 50 -1.12 -9.83 15.94
N ILE A 51 -1.04 -8.56 16.29
CA ILE A 51 0.22 -7.88 16.62
C ILE A 51 0.80 -8.43 17.93
N GLU A 52 -0.04 -8.57 18.96
CA GLU A 52 0.35 -9.15 20.25
C GLU A 52 0.85 -10.59 20.10
N SER A 53 0.22 -11.40 19.25
CA SER A 53 0.70 -12.76 18.98
C SER A 53 2.07 -12.79 18.31
N ILE A 54 2.40 -11.83 17.44
CA ILE A 54 3.71 -11.77 16.77
C ILE A 54 4.79 -11.30 17.75
N ALA A 55 4.47 -10.30 18.58
CA ALA A 55 5.40 -9.74 19.56
C ALA A 55 5.80 -10.76 20.65
N ASN A 56 4.90 -11.68 21.01
CA ASN A 56 5.16 -12.70 22.03
C ASN A 56 5.91 -13.94 21.50
N ILE A 57 6.20 -14.01 20.20
CA ILE A 57 6.96 -15.10 19.57
C ILE A 57 8.41 -14.66 19.25
N ALA A 58 8.72 -13.36 19.33
CA ALA A 58 10.05 -12.78 19.13
C ALA A 58 10.82 -12.65 20.45
#